data_AF-S9ZPP5-F1
#
_entry.id   AF-S9ZPP5-F1
#
_cell.length_a   1.000
_cell.length_b   1.000
_cell.length_c   1.000
_cell.angle_alpha   90.00
_cell.angle_beta   90.00
_cell.angle_gamma   90.00
#
_symmetry.space_group_name_H-M   'P 1'
#
loop_
_entity.id
_entity.type
_entity.pdbx_description
1 polymer ?
#
loop_
_entity_poly.entity_id
_entity_poly.type
_entity_poly.pdbx_seq_one_letter_code
_entity_poly.pdbx_strand_id
1 'polypeptide(L)'
;MKALLLAAMPVVLMDGNTTDIDRWLRIEPAIVAAVECRQALPMRVLEGIAPNAPGSWALTPARSFTVFGLPVKRIELFIDPDGELGASYTAVIEKRSLEQVREQLKLASQRGRIGQLSADQPSAEVLVSCTEVWQGQNVGQ
;
A
#
# COMPACT_ATOMS: atom_id res chain seq x y z
N MET A 1 7.85 -35.40 6.39
CA MET A 1 7.42 -34.00 6.43
C MET A 1 7.70 -33.38 5.07
N LYS A 2 6.66 -33.07 4.29
CA LYS A 2 6.80 -32.38 2.99
C LYS A 2 6.85 -30.88 3.29
N ALA A 3 8.01 -30.26 3.12
CA ALA A 3 8.13 -28.81 3.09
C ALA A 3 7.39 -28.31 1.85
N LEU A 4 6.27 -27.63 2.04
CA LEU A 4 5.68 -26.78 1.01
C LEU A 4 6.68 -25.64 0.79
N LEU A 5 7.55 -25.78 -0.21
CA LEU A 5 8.26 -24.65 -0.76
C LEU A 5 7.21 -23.73 -1.38
N LEU A 6 6.80 -22.70 -0.64
CA LEU A 6 6.15 -21.53 -1.20
C LEU A 6 7.19 -20.92 -2.15
N ALA A 7 7.06 -21.22 -3.45
CA ALA A 7 7.77 -20.49 -4.46
C ALA A 7 7.33 -19.03 -4.31
N ALA A 8 8.21 -18.18 -3.80
CA ALA A 8 8.04 -16.74 -3.87
C ALA A 8 8.10 -16.39 -5.36
N MET A 9 6.94 -16.41 -6.03
CA MET A 9 6.83 -15.93 -7.40
C MET A 9 7.32 -14.48 -7.38
N PRO A 10 8.28 -14.10 -8.24
CA PRO A 10 8.72 -12.72 -8.31
C PRO A 10 7.50 -11.88 -8.72
N VAL A 11 7.00 -11.08 -7.77
CA VAL A 11 5.96 -10.10 -8.06
C VAL A 11 6.59 -9.08 -8.99
N VAL A 12 6.17 -9.09 -10.26
CA VAL A 12 6.62 -8.09 -11.23
C VAL A 12 5.90 -6.79 -10.91
N LEU A 13 6.65 -5.83 -10.37
CA LEU A 13 6.15 -4.49 -10.10
C LEU A 13 6.15 -3.70 -11.41
N MET A 14 4.99 -3.31 -11.89
CA MET A 14 4.86 -2.47 -13.09
C MET A 14 4.96 -0.99 -12.70
N ASP A 15 5.72 -0.19 -13.44
CA ASP A 15 5.75 1.26 -13.22
C ASP A 15 4.42 1.89 -13.65
N GLY A 16 3.71 2.50 -12.70
CA GLY A 16 2.57 3.37 -12.98
C GLY A 16 3.05 4.78 -13.32
N ASN A 17 2.54 5.36 -14.41
CA ASN A 17 2.98 6.68 -14.85
C ASN A 17 2.27 7.79 -14.05
N THR A 18 2.86 8.15 -12.91
CA THR A 18 2.42 9.26 -12.04
C THR A 18 3.29 10.51 -12.16
N THR A 19 4.15 10.60 -13.18
CA THR A 19 5.06 11.76 -13.37
C THR A 19 4.33 13.06 -13.73
N ASP A 20 3.05 12.99 -14.11
CA ASP A 20 2.17 14.13 -14.31
C ASP A 20 1.65 14.68 -12.96
N ILE A 21 2.00 15.94 -12.66
CA ILE A 21 1.65 16.59 -11.39
C ILE A 21 0.15 16.79 -11.21
N ASP A 22 -0.59 17.18 -12.24
CA ASP A 22 -2.04 17.41 -12.16
C ASP A 22 -2.77 16.09 -11.88
N ARG A 23 -2.28 15.02 -12.48
CA ARG A 23 -2.79 13.68 -12.23
C ARG A 23 -2.48 13.20 -10.82
N TRP A 24 -1.25 13.41 -10.35
CA TRP A 24 -0.85 13.07 -8.99
C TRP A 24 -1.73 13.78 -7.96
N LEU A 25 -1.94 15.09 -8.10
CA LEU A 25 -2.75 15.90 -7.19
C LEU A 25 -4.19 15.38 -7.05
N ARG A 26 -4.76 14.80 -8.10
CA ARG A 26 -6.11 14.22 -8.06
C ARG A 26 -6.18 12.93 -7.25
N ILE A 27 -5.13 12.10 -7.29
CA ILE A 27 -5.13 10.78 -6.66
C ILE A 27 -4.50 10.78 -5.26
N GLU A 28 -3.65 11.76 -4.97
CA GLU A 28 -2.87 11.86 -3.74
C GLU A 28 -3.72 11.65 -2.47
N PRO A 29 -4.90 12.29 -2.29
CA PRO A 29 -5.69 12.11 -1.07
C PRO A 29 -6.19 10.67 -0.87
N ALA A 30 -6.53 9.98 -1.97
CA ALA A 30 -7.00 8.61 -1.92
C ALA A 30 -5.85 7.64 -1.64
N ILE A 31 -4.66 7.87 -2.22
CA ILE A 31 -3.45 7.11 -1.91
C ILE A 31 -3.07 7.27 -0.44
N VAL A 32 -3.11 8.49 0.11
CA VAL A 32 -2.88 8.72 1.55
C VAL A 32 -3.88 7.93 2.38
N ALA A 33 -5.18 8.01 2.08
CA ALA A 33 -6.19 7.30 2.86
C ALA A 33 -6.01 5.77 2.83
N ALA A 34 -5.58 5.22 1.68
CA ALA A 34 -5.34 3.79 1.51
C ALA A 34 -4.09 3.31 2.26
N VAL A 35 -2.95 3.99 2.06
CA VAL A 35 -1.70 3.66 2.77
C VAL A 35 -1.85 3.91 4.27
N GLU A 36 -2.63 4.91 4.66
CA GLU A 36 -2.95 5.17 6.07
C GLU A 36 -3.99 4.20 6.65
N CYS A 37 -4.46 3.24 5.86
CA CYS A 37 -5.41 2.22 6.24
C CYS A 37 -6.77 2.77 6.70
N ARG A 38 -7.13 3.97 6.25
CA ARG A 38 -8.39 4.65 6.56
C ARG A 38 -9.52 4.29 5.59
N GLN A 39 -9.19 4.07 4.32
CA GLN A 39 -10.18 3.76 3.28
C GLN A 39 -9.55 2.94 2.15
N ALA A 40 -10.31 2.02 1.56
CA ALA A 40 -9.87 1.24 0.41
C ALA A 40 -9.64 2.16 -0.80
N LEU A 41 -8.61 1.87 -1.61
CA LEU A 41 -8.34 2.64 -2.81
C LEU A 41 -9.35 2.26 -3.90
N PRO A 42 -10.22 3.17 -4.35
CA PRO A 42 -11.18 2.84 -5.39
C PRO A 42 -10.45 2.63 -6.73
N MET A 43 -10.70 1.53 -7.44
CA MET A 43 -10.06 1.22 -8.74
C MET A 43 -10.14 2.36 -9.75
N ARG A 44 -11.26 3.10 -9.79
CA ARG A 44 -11.43 4.30 -10.63
C ARG A 44 -10.37 5.38 -10.43
N VAL A 45 -9.73 5.44 -9.25
CA VAL A 45 -8.64 6.38 -8.97
C VAL A 45 -7.39 6.02 -9.75
N LEU A 46 -7.18 4.73 -10.04
CA LEU A 46 -6.04 4.23 -10.79
C LEU A 46 -6.22 4.33 -12.31
N GLU A 47 -7.39 4.78 -12.78
CA GLU A 47 -7.71 4.86 -14.21
C GLU A 47 -6.66 5.62 -15.01
N GLY A 48 -6.02 4.86 -15.90
CA GLY A 48 -4.95 5.29 -16.81
C GLY A 48 -3.60 5.61 -16.15
N ILE A 49 -3.45 5.34 -14.84
CA ILE A 49 -2.16 5.34 -14.12
C ILE A 49 -1.62 3.91 -14.07
N ALA A 50 -2.50 2.98 -13.71
CA ALA A 50 -2.33 1.55 -13.83
C ALA A 50 -3.42 1.02 -14.77
N PRO A 51 -3.21 -0.14 -15.43
CA PRO A 51 -4.33 -0.87 -16.01
C PRO A 51 -5.41 -1.08 -14.93
N ASN A 52 -6.69 -0.91 -15.30
CA ASN A 52 -7.86 -1.19 -14.44
C ASN A 52 -8.04 -2.71 -14.17
N ALA A 53 -6.95 -3.44 -14.08
CA ALA A 53 -6.91 -4.86 -13.81
C ALA A 53 -6.18 -5.06 -12.48
N PRO A 54 -6.40 -6.17 -11.79
CA PRO A 54 -5.58 -6.57 -10.65
C PRO A 54 -4.10 -6.78 -11.03
N GLY A 55 -3.21 -6.76 -10.05
CA GLY A 55 -1.77 -6.77 -10.30
C GLY A 55 -0.96 -6.00 -9.25
N SER A 56 0.26 -5.63 -9.64
CA SER A 56 1.21 -4.95 -8.76
C SER A 56 1.85 -3.74 -9.43
N TRP A 57 1.79 -2.58 -8.78
CA TRP A 57 2.25 -1.32 -9.37
C TRP A 57 3.13 -0.51 -8.43
N ALA A 58 4.17 0.07 -8.99
CA ALA A 58 5.00 1.11 -8.40
C ALA A 58 4.47 2.49 -8.82
N LEU A 59 4.07 3.30 -7.86
CA LEU A 59 3.76 4.72 -8.08
C LEU A 59 4.86 5.58 -7.46
N THR A 60 5.44 6.48 -8.25
CA THR A 60 6.43 7.45 -7.75
C THR A 60 5.75 8.80 -7.54
N PRO A 61 5.76 9.37 -6.33
CA PRO A 61 5.20 10.69 -6.09
C PRO A 61 5.77 11.77 -7.04
N ALA A 62 4.91 12.60 -7.62
CA ALA A 62 5.35 13.71 -8.48
C ALA A 62 5.90 14.92 -7.70
N ARG A 63 5.70 14.93 -6.37
CA ARG A 63 6.17 15.96 -5.43
C ARG A 63 6.46 15.34 -4.07
N SER A 64 7.00 16.13 -3.15
CA SER A 64 7.15 15.72 -1.75
C SER A 64 5.84 15.15 -1.22
N PHE A 65 5.90 13.92 -0.72
CA PHE A 65 4.73 13.15 -0.31
C PHE A 65 4.99 12.47 1.02
N THR A 66 3.96 12.46 1.88
CA THR A 66 4.06 11.90 3.22
C THR A 66 2.83 11.08 3.57
N VAL A 67 3.03 9.99 4.30
CA VAL A 67 1.97 9.18 4.94
C VAL A 67 2.31 8.99 6.40
N PHE A 68 1.34 9.12 7.30
CA PHE A 68 1.61 9.13 8.75
C PHE A 68 2.65 10.18 9.19
N GLY A 69 2.85 11.24 8.40
CA GLY A 69 3.91 12.24 8.60
C GLY A 69 5.33 11.77 8.23
N LEU A 70 5.48 10.60 7.61
CA LEU A 70 6.75 10.05 7.15
C LEU A 70 6.95 10.32 5.65
N PRO A 71 8.15 10.74 5.21
CA PRO A 71 8.45 10.95 3.79
C PRO A 71 8.48 9.62 3.02
N VAL A 72 7.88 9.62 1.84
CA VAL A 72 7.71 8.43 1.01
C VAL A 72 8.49 8.58 -0.30
N LYS A 73 9.28 7.57 -0.63
CA LYS A 73 10.05 7.46 -1.88
C LYS A 73 9.20 6.89 -3.02
N ARG A 74 8.38 5.88 -2.72
CA ARG A 74 7.55 5.14 -3.67
C ARG A 74 6.37 4.51 -2.95
N ILE A 75 5.28 4.30 -3.68
CA ILE A 75 4.13 3.52 -3.24
C ILE A 75 4.08 2.24 -4.06
N GLU A 76 3.85 1.12 -3.41
CA GLU A 76 3.63 -0.18 -4.03
C GLU A 76 2.20 -0.59 -3.75
N LEU A 77 1.44 -0.82 -4.80
CA LEU A 77 0.06 -1.26 -4.74
C LEU A 77 0.00 -2.71 -5.18
N PHE A 78 -0.67 -3.54 -4.40
CA PHE A 78 -1.03 -4.90 -4.77
C PHE A 78 -2.55 -5.03 -4.72
N ILE A 79 -3.14 -5.50 -5.81
CA ILE A 79 -4.57 -5.79 -5.88
C ILE A 79 -4.69 -7.22 -6.38
N ASP A 80 -5.22 -8.10 -5.53
CA ASP A 80 -5.30 -9.52 -5.85
C ASP A 80 -6.24 -9.79 -7.04
N PRO A 81 -5.78 -10.49 -8.10
CA PRO A 81 -6.63 -10.90 -9.22
C PRO A 81 -7.81 -11.77 -8.86
N ASP A 82 -7.64 -12.62 -7.85
CA ASP A 82 -8.63 -13.63 -7.49
C ASP A 82 -9.57 -13.13 -6.37
N GLY A 83 -9.24 -12.01 -5.72
CA GLY A 83 -10.03 -11.38 -4.66
C GLY A 83 -9.96 -12.09 -3.30
N GLU A 84 -9.12 -13.11 -3.17
CA GLU A 84 -8.91 -13.94 -1.98
C GLU A 84 -7.97 -13.26 -0.97
N LEU A 85 -6.92 -12.60 -1.46
CA LEU A 85 -5.88 -11.94 -0.64
C LEU A 85 -6.19 -10.46 -0.37
N GLY A 86 -7.23 -9.92 -1.02
CA GLY A 86 -7.60 -8.49 -0.92
C GLY A 86 -6.58 -7.56 -1.58
N ALA A 87 -6.53 -6.31 -1.11
CA ALA A 87 -5.55 -5.33 -1.57
C ALA A 87 -4.52 -5.00 -0.48
N SER A 88 -3.32 -4.63 -0.91
CA SER A 88 -2.28 -4.08 -0.04
C SER A 88 -1.73 -2.77 -0.62
N TYR A 89 -1.53 -1.80 0.27
CA TYR A 89 -1.03 -0.48 -0.03
C TYR A 89 0.22 -0.23 0.80
N THR A 90 1.38 -0.20 0.14
CA THR A 90 2.68 -0.15 0.79
C THR A 90 3.40 1.16 0.47
N ALA A 91 3.83 1.88 1.49
CA ALA A 91 4.75 3.01 1.35
C ALA A 91 6.19 2.59 1.64
N VAL A 92 7.08 2.92 0.70
CA VAL A 92 8.53 2.83 0.88
C VAL A 92 9.02 4.12 1.52
N ILE A 93 9.46 4.05 2.78
CA ILE A 93 9.84 5.22 3.58
C ILE A 93 11.26 5.67 3.25
N GLU A 94 11.45 6.97 3.08
CA GLU A 94 12.75 7.56 2.82
C GLU A 94 13.59 7.67 4.10
N LYS A 95 14.79 7.05 4.12
CA LYS A 95 15.90 7.30 5.08
C LYS A 95 15.47 7.34 6.56
N ARG A 96 14.73 6.32 7.02
CA ARG A 96 14.37 6.14 8.44
C ARG A 96 14.75 4.75 8.93
N SER A 97 14.95 4.61 10.25
CA SER A 97 15.07 3.29 10.87
C SER A 97 13.67 2.68 11.08
N LEU A 98 13.60 1.35 11.05
CA LEU A 98 12.36 0.61 11.30
C LEU A 98 11.75 0.94 12.68
N GLU A 99 12.59 1.15 13.69
CA GLU A 99 12.15 1.48 15.06
C GLU A 99 11.42 2.83 15.11
N GLN A 100 11.99 3.87 14.50
CA GLN A 100 11.37 5.20 14.42
C GLN A 100 10.02 5.16 13.69
N VAL A 101 9.95 4.39 12.60
CA VAL A 101 8.70 4.21 11.86
C VAL A 101 7.65 3.51 12.73
N ARG A 102 8.03 2.45 13.46
CA ARG A 102 7.11 1.74 14.36
C ARG A 102 6.59 2.63 15.49
N GLU A 103 7.43 3.50 16.05
CA GLU A 103 7.00 4.47 17.05
C GLU A 103 5.95 5.44 16.49
N GLN A 104 6.22 6.01 15.30
CA GLN A 104 5.28 6.90 14.63
C GLN A 104 3.94 6.19 14.34
N LEU A 105 3.97 4.93 13.91
CA LEU A 105 2.77 4.16 13.63
C LEU A 105 1.95 3.84 14.88
N LYS A 106 2.57 3.66 16.05
CA LYS A 106 1.85 3.49 17.33
C LYS A 106 1.03 4.73 17.68
N LEU A 107 1.50 5.92 17.32
CA LEU A 107 0.76 7.17 17.51
C LEU A 107 -0.40 7.28 16.51
N ALA A 108 -0.15 6.91 15.25
CA ALA A 108 -1.15 6.98 14.20
C ALA A 108 -2.22 5.86 14.28
N SER A 109 -1.94 4.76 14.98
CA SER A 109 -2.79 3.56 15.02
C SER A 109 -4.13 3.70 15.73
N GLN A 110 -4.33 4.79 16.46
CA GLN A 110 -5.53 5.03 17.27
C GLN A 110 -6.77 5.39 16.45
N ARG A 111 -6.69 5.38 15.12
CA ARG A 111 -7.77 5.76 14.20
C ARG A 111 -8.29 4.52 13.49
N GLY A 112 -9.62 4.40 13.37
CA GLY A 112 -10.29 3.24 12.77
C GLY A 112 -9.65 2.81 11.45
N ARG A 113 -9.43 1.50 11.29
CA ARG A 113 -8.68 0.90 10.19
C ARG A 113 -9.55 -0.05 9.40
N ILE A 114 -9.44 -0.01 8.07
CA ILE A 114 -10.03 -1.00 7.16
C ILE A 114 -9.18 -2.27 7.03
N GLY A 115 -7.97 -2.25 7.59
CA GLY A 115 -6.93 -3.24 7.35
C GLY A 115 -5.98 -3.41 8.53
N GLN A 116 -5.04 -4.32 8.36
CA GLN A 116 -3.90 -4.50 9.25
C GLN A 116 -2.73 -3.63 8.77
N LEU A 117 -2.24 -2.77 9.67
CA LEU A 117 -1.03 -1.98 9.42
C LEU A 117 0.20 -2.72 9.96
N SER A 118 1.23 -2.86 9.13
CA SER A 118 2.53 -3.39 9.50
C SER A 118 3.67 -2.45 9.08
N ALA A 119 4.83 -2.65 9.68
CA ALA A 119 6.07 -2.04 9.24
C ALA A 119 7.21 -3.05 9.33
N ASP A 120 7.93 -3.18 8.22
CA ASP A 120 8.93 -4.21 7.99
C ASP A 120 10.13 -3.62 7.23
N GLN A 121 11.28 -4.30 7.29
CA GLN A 121 12.49 -3.90 6.59
C GLN A 121 13.13 -5.15 5.96
N PRO A 122 12.61 -5.60 4.80
CA PRO A 122 13.13 -6.80 4.15
C PRO A 122 14.53 -6.60 3.52
N SER A 123 14.95 -5.35 3.31
CA SER A 123 16.26 -5.00 2.76
C SER A 123 16.77 -3.68 3.39
N ALA A 124 17.39 -2.79 2.60
CA ALA A 124 17.74 -1.44 3.05
C ALA A 124 16.53 -0.48 3.13
N GLU A 125 15.36 -0.88 2.62
CA GLU A 125 14.16 -0.04 2.58
C GLU A 125 13.20 -0.40 3.72
N VAL A 126 12.66 0.62 4.39
CA VAL A 126 11.58 0.45 5.38
C VAL A 126 10.25 0.55 4.67
N LEU A 127 9.39 -0.44 4.88
CA LEU A 127 8.08 -0.55 4.29
C LEU A 127 7.02 -0.34 5.36
N VAL A 128 5.97 0.42 5.02
CA VAL A 128 4.75 0.55 5.82
C VAL A 128 3.60 0.08 4.96
N SER A 129 2.92 -0.97 5.39
CA SER A 129 1.88 -1.62 4.58
C SER A 129 0.55 -1.61 5.30
N CYS A 130 -0.50 -1.20 4.60
CA CYS A 130 -1.88 -1.49 4.95
C CYS A 130 -2.35 -2.66 4.09
N THR A 131 -2.70 -3.78 4.72
CA THR A 131 -3.33 -4.91 4.03
C THR A 131 -4.79 -4.96 4.44
N GLU A 132 -5.69 -4.89 3.47
CA GLU A 132 -7.12 -5.00 3.72
C GLU A 132 -7.41 -6.36 4.37
N VAL A 133 -8.11 -6.34 5.50
CA VAL A 133 -8.60 -7.59 6.07
C VAL A 133 -9.90 -7.89 5.34
N TRP A 134 -9.95 -9.03 4.66
CA TRP A 134 -11.20 -9.51 4.08
C TRP A 134 -12.23 -9.59 5.21
N GLN A 135 -13.20 -8.67 5.21
CA GLN A 135 -14.37 -8.79 6.06
C GLN A 135 -15.16 -9.93 5.45
N GLY A 136 -14.90 -11.15 5.93
CA GLY A 136 -15.80 -12.27 5.75
C GLY A 136 -17.21 -11.75 5.89
N GLN A 137 -18.00 -11.91 4.83
CA GLN A 137 -19.40 -11.51 4.76
C GLN A 137 -20.05 -11.61 6.14
N ASN A 138 -20.72 -10.54 6.56
CA ASN A 138 -21.81 -10.64 7.51
C ASN A 138 -22.83 -11.65 6.93
N VAL A 139 -22.64 -12.94 7.18
CA VAL A 139 -23.66 -13.97 7.05
C VAL A 139 -24.10 -14.26 8.48
N GLY A 140 -25.04 -13.46 8.96
CA GLY A 140 -25.58 -13.64 10.31
C GLY A 140 -26.29 -12.41 10.84
N GLN A 141 -27.43 -12.06 10.24
CA GLN A 141 -28.73 -12.03 10.93
C GLN A 141 -29.86 -11.78 9.94
#